data_AF-A0A3P3U8W8-F1
#
_entry.id   AF-A0A3P3U8W8-F1
#
_cell.length_a   1.000
_cell.length_b   1.000
_cell.length_c   1.000
_cell.angle_alpha   90.00
_cell.angle_beta   90.00
_cell.angle_gamma   90.00
#
_symmetry.space_group_name_H-M   'P 1'
#
loop_
_entity.id
_entity.type
_entity.pdbx_description
1 polymer ?
#
loop_
_entity_poly.entity_id
_entity_poly.type
_entity_poly.pdbx_seq_one_letter_code
_entity_poly.pdbx_strand_id
1 'polypeptide(L)'
;MKIESNVISSLPRIDIQNRDNNQVKMVTGPALPGHDSVEISEAARDLAAGTGGRELPVGAIKHLSVRKFFTAEIDASLDQLLKGKSPEVEEAVNYLISSNFVPGSSVSDESERAALLESGLSQAKFIADNYMTKGEAAEFLATMNKIAAYAKTRTVDPETGDASYIDIPHKPEGAPDDYVDIDSLMKKYDPESADKLVEIVTDMSNGGSGEGFMEIMLEFKQKLAKNPQWSRNYRTEINDLNSVLNNTKIDNRFAGADTSNMAAFLEDMNSKFQNTSFENKNFLTRNIEYFALVLGKKI
;
A
#
# COMPACT_ATOMS: atom_id res chain seq x y z
N MET A 1 13.16 35.71 1.78
CA MET A 1 12.45 36.71 0.97
C MET A 1 11.02 36.78 1.47
N LYS A 2 10.54 37.96 1.89
CA LYS A 2 9.19 38.15 2.46
C LYS A 2 8.24 38.47 1.30
N ILE A 3 7.16 37.69 1.14
CA ILE A 3 6.09 38.01 0.20
C ILE A 3 4.82 38.18 1.02
N GLU A 4 4.36 39.43 1.12
CA GLU A 4 3.08 39.78 1.72
C GLU A 4 2.01 39.71 0.63
N SER A 5 0.96 38.90 0.85
CA SER A 5 -0.22 38.89 -0.01
C SER A 5 -1.42 39.38 0.81
N ASN A 6 -1.91 40.56 0.43
CA ASN A 6 -3.14 41.15 0.93
C ASN A 6 -4.28 40.70 0.02
N VAL A 7 -5.13 39.78 0.48
CA VAL A 7 -6.51 39.69 -0.02
C VAL A 7 -7.43 39.35 1.16
N ILE A 8 -8.27 40.32 1.51
CA ILE A 8 -9.36 40.21 2.49
C ILE A 8 -10.58 39.63 1.76
N SER A 9 -11.15 38.54 2.30
CA SER A 9 -12.56 38.20 2.09
C SER A 9 -13.12 37.67 3.40
N SER A 10 -13.84 38.56 4.09
CA SER A 10 -14.45 38.32 5.39
C SER A 10 -15.82 37.65 5.23
N LEU A 11 -15.93 36.37 5.62
CA LEU A 11 -17.22 35.79 5.99
C LEU A 11 -17.30 35.75 7.53
N PRO A 12 -18.38 36.27 8.14
CA PRO A 12 -18.53 36.25 9.59
C PRO A 12 -18.74 34.82 10.08
N ARG A 13 -17.98 34.41 11.10
CA ARG A 13 -18.27 33.20 11.88
C ARG A 13 -18.94 33.59 13.20
N ILE A 14 -20.04 32.92 13.50
CA ILE A 14 -20.72 32.96 14.80
C ILE A 14 -20.11 31.82 15.62
N ASP A 15 -19.30 32.15 16.62
CA ASP A 15 -18.86 31.18 17.62
C ASP A 15 -19.84 31.17 18.80
N ILE A 16 -20.41 30.01 19.08
CA ILE A 16 -21.21 29.77 20.28
C ILE A 16 -20.31 29.03 21.27
N GLN A 17 -19.73 29.75 22.24
CA GLN A 17 -19.20 29.15 23.45
C GLN A 17 -20.21 29.24 24.59
N ASN A 18 -20.30 28.16 25.36
CA ASN A 18 -21.40 27.81 26.24
C ASN A 18 -21.38 28.61 27.57
N ARG A 19 -22.57 29.12 27.96
CA ARG A 19 -23.10 29.40 29.32
C ARG A 19 -22.22 30.18 30.32
N ASP A 20 -22.44 31.49 30.39
CA ASP A 20 -23.24 32.13 31.46
C ASP A 20 -23.25 33.66 31.24
N ASN A 21 -24.44 34.26 31.34
CA ASN A 21 -24.80 35.66 31.06
C ASN A 21 -25.11 36.01 29.59
N ASN A 22 -26.41 36.26 29.38
CA ASN A 22 -27.10 36.50 28.13
C ASN A 22 -26.86 37.92 27.58
N GLN A 23 -25.63 38.22 27.13
CA GLN A 23 -25.34 39.44 26.37
C GLN A 23 -24.40 39.15 25.20
N VAL A 24 -24.97 39.21 23.98
CA VAL A 24 -24.20 39.20 22.73
C VAL A 24 -23.43 40.51 22.64
N LYS A 25 -22.10 40.46 22.80
CA LYS A 25 -21.23 41.62 22.65
C LYS A 25 -20.52 41.55 21.31
N MET A 26 -20.92 42.40 20.36
CA MET A 26 -20.12 42.62 19.15
C MET A 26 -18.84 43.36 19.53
N VAL A 27 -17.69 42.69 19.39
CA VAL A 27 -16.38 43.31 19.56
C VAL A 27 -15.78 43.50 18.18
N THR A 28 -15.78 44.74 17.70
CA THR A 28 -15.02 45.15 16.52
C THR A 28 -13.71 45.78 16.97
N GLY A 29 -12.60 45.06 16.80
CA GLY A 29 -11.25 45.56 17.02
C GLY A 29 -10.27 44.87 16.07
N PRO A 30 -9.25 45.57 15.53
CA PRO A 30 -8.29 44.98 14.61
C PRO A 30 -7.36 44.03 15.37
N ALA A 31 -7.60 42.72 15.22
CA ALA A 31 -6.63 41.71 15.62
C ALA A 31 -5.58 41.58 14.52
N LEU A 32 -4.33 41.89 14.85
CA LEU A 32 -3.17 41.54 14.03
C LEU A 32 -3.13 40.00 13.89
N PRO A 33 -3.00 39.43 12.69
CA PRO A 33 -2.91 37.99 12.54
C PRO A 33 -1.63 37.48 13.23
N GLY A 34 -1.78 36.57 14.19
CA GLY A 34 -0.68 35.70 14.60
C GLY A 34 -0.19 34.95 13.37
N HIS A 35 1.12 34.98 13.12
CA HIS A 35 1.71 34.25 12.01
C HIS A 35 1.57 32.74 12.27
N ASP A 36 0.72 32.08 11.50
CA ASP A 36 0.81 30.63 11.31
C ASP A 36 2.12 30.34 10.58
N SER A 37 3.12 29.85 11.30
CA SER A 37 4.35 29.35 10.68
C SER A 37 4.09 27.95 10.14
N VAL A 38 3.97 27.82 8.82
CA VAL A 38 4.09 26.53 8.14
C VAL A 38 5.59 26.20 8.09
N GLU A 39 5.99 25.13 8.78
CA GLU A 39 7.34 24.58 8.62
C GLU A 39 7.47 23.96 7.23
N ILE A 40 8.06 24.72 6.31
CA ILE A 40 8.50 24.21 5.02
C ILE A 40 9.78 23.40 5.28
N SER A 41 9.74 22.10 4.97
CA SER A 41 10.92 21.23 5.08
C SER A 41 12.08 21.81 4.28
N GLU A 42 13.31 21.57 4.75
CA GLU A 42 14.54 22.03 4.07
C GLU A 42 14.59 21.52 2.61
N ALA A 43 14.14 20.28 2.41
CA ALA A 43 13.86 19.66 1.12
C ALA A 43 12.97 20.51 0.18
N ALA A 44 11.87 21.08 0.68
CA ALA A 44 11.00 21.93 -0.12
C ALA A 44 11.61 23.31 -0.41
N ARG A 45 12.52 23.80 0.45
CA ARG A 45 13.30 25.02 0.19
C ARG A 45 14.32 24.81 -0.91
N ASP A 46 14.99 23.67 -0.94
CA ASP A 46 15.98 23.35 -1.97
C ASP A 46 15.33 23.12 -3.34
N LEU A 47 14.13 22.52 -3.37
CA LEU A 47 13.35 22.38 -4.59
C LEU A 47 12.91 23.75 -5.15
N ALA A 48 12.51 24.67 -4.28
CA ALA A 48 12.13 26.03 -4.65
C ALA A 48 13.33 26.90 -5.07
N ALA A 49 14.52 26.62 -4.56
CA ALA A 49 15.76 27.32 -4.88
C ALA A 49 16.37 26.89 -6.23
N GLY A 50 15.92 25.77 -6.81
CA GLY A 50 16.39 25.29 -8.12
C GLY A 50 17.87 24.89 -8.13
N THR A 51 18.47 24.61 -6.97
CA THR A 51 19.90 24.32 -6.78
C THR A 51 20.22 22.82 -6.77
N GLY A 52 19.21 21.94 -6.71
CA GLY A 52 19.35 20.50 -6.90
C GLY A 52 18.84 20.07 -8.28
N GLY A 53 19.34 18.94 -8.80
CA GLY A 53 18.75 18.29 -9.98
C GLY A 53 17.24 18.12 -9.79
N ARG A 54 16.47 18.02 -10.89
CA ARG A 54 14.99 17.89 -10.89
C ARG A 54 14.49 16.57 -10.29
N GLU A 55 15.12 16.05 -9.26
CA GLU A 55 14.68 14.90 -8.49
C GLU A 55 14.14 15.37 -7.15
N LEU A 56 12.97 14.87 -6.78
CA LEU A 56 12.39 15.12 -5.47
C LEU A 56 13.37 14.66 -4.36
N PRO A 57 13.51 15.41 -3.26
CA PRO A 57 14.27 14.97 -2.10
C PRO A 57 13.74 13.65 -1.54
N VAL A 58 14.64 12.86 -0.94
CA VAL A 58 14.25 11.69 -0.14
C VAL A 58 13.28 12.15 0.95
N GLY A 59 12.14 11.48 1.11
CA GLY A 59 11.10 11.87 2.08
C GLY A 59 9.98 12.77 1.52
N ALA A 60 10.10 13.30 0.29
CA ALA A 60 9.12 14.25 -0.26
C ALA A 60 7.77 13.61 -0.62
N ILE A 61 7.76 12.31 -0.96
CA ILE A 61 6.54 11.54 -1.23
C ILE A 61 6.15 10.83 0.06
N LYS A 62 4.90 10.98 0.50
CA LYS A 62 4.33 10.17 1.59
C LYS A 62 3.65 8.95 1.00
N HIS A 63 3.97 7.77 1.54
CA HIS A 63 3.38 6.52 1.08
C HIS A 63 2.14 6.21 1.92
N LEU A 64 0.97 6.22 1.28
CA LEU A 64 -0.30 5.84 1.90
C LEU A 64 -0.43 4.31 1.96
N SER A 65 -1.29 3.83 2.84
CA SER A 65 -1.52 2.39 3.04
C SER A 65 -1.97 1.69 1.74
N VAL A 66 -1.27 0.62 1.38
CA VAL A 66 -1.53 -0.24 0.19
C VAL A 66 -2.42 -1.43 0.56
N ARG A 67 -2.95 -1.51 1.79
CA ARG A 67 -3.61 -2.71 2.32
C ARG A 67 -4.76 -3.21 1.42
N LYS A 68 -5.54 -2.29 0.84
CA LYS A 68 -6.68 -2.63 -0.05
C LYS A 68 -6.36 -3.42 -1.33
N PHE A 69 -5.09 -3.73 -1.63
CA PHE A 69 -4.67 -4.49 -2.81
C PHE A 69 -4.31 -5.95 -2.54
N PHE A 70 -4.35 -6.41 -1.28
CA PHE A 70 -4.00 -7.79 -0.93
C PHE A 70 -5.22 -8.57 -0.42
N THR A 71 -5.00 -9.86 -0.12
CA THR A 71 -6.05 -10.70 0.46
C THR A 71 -6.41 -10.23 1.87
N ALA A 72 -7.65 -10.48 2.27
CA ALA A 72 -8.10 -10.20 3.65
C ALA A 72 -7.24 -10.89 4.72
N GLU A 73 -6.62 -12.03 4.40
CA GLU A 73 -5.70 -12.73 5.30
C GLU A 73 -4.37 -11.96 5.47
N ILE A 74 -3.81 -11.42 4.38
CA ILE A 74 -2.62 -10.58 4.44
C ILE A 74 -2.93 -9.31 5.22
N ASP A 75 -4.07 -8.68 4.94
CA ASP A 75 -4.48 -7.45 5.64
C ASP A 75 -4.70 -7.68 7.13
N ALA A 76 -5.41 -8.75 7.52
CA ALA A 76 -5.63 -9.08 8.92
C ALA A 76 -4.31 -9.39 9.65
N SER A 77 -3.39 -10.12 9.00
CA SER A 77 -2.06 -10.38 9.55
C SER A 77 -1.28 -9.09 9.78
N LEU A 78 -1.25 -8.19 8.80
CA LEU A 78 -0.57 -6.89 8.93
C LEU A 78 -1.21 -6.02 10.01
N ASP A 79 -2.53 -5.96 10.07
CA ASP A 79 -3.28 -5.23 11.10
C ASP A 79 -2.93 -5.73 12.51
N GLN A 80 -2.85 -7.05 12.69
CA GLN A 80 -2.48 -7.65 13.96
C GLN A 80 -1.01 -7.38 14.32
N LEU A 81 -0.07 -7.58 13.38
CA LEU A 81 1.36 -7.43 13.60
C LEU A 81 1.77 -5.98 13.89
N LEU A 82 1.11 -5.02 13.23
CA LEU A 82 1.38 -3.59 13.38
C LEU A 82 0.60 -2.96 14.53
N LYS A 83 -0.34 -3.68 15.14
CA LYS A 83 -1.11 -3.18 16.29
C LYS A 83 -0.18 -2.78 17.43
N GLY A 84 -0.26 -1.51 17.82
CA GLY A 84 0.53 -0.95 18.92
C GLY A 84 2.01 -0.70 18.59
N LYS A 85 2.43 -0.87 17.33
CA LYS A 85 3.73 -0.41 16.84
C LYS A 85 3.70 1.10 16.61
N SER A 86 4.87 1.73 16.50
CA SER A 86 4.94 3.18 16.28
C SER A 86 4.49 3.54 14.85
N PRO A 87 4.02 4.78 14.61
CA PRO A 87 3.64 5.24 13.27
C PRO A 87 4.77 5.09 12.24
N GLU A 88 6.02 5.25 12.66
CA GLU A 88 7.20 5.10 11.81
C GLU A 88 7.39 3.66 11.33
N VAL A 89 7.13 2.67 12.18
CA VAL A 89 7.19 1.25 11.79
C VAL A 89 6.08 0.92 10.80
N GLU A 90 4.86 1.42 11.04
CA GLU A 90 3.75 1.25 10.12
C GLU A 90 4.02 1.92 8.76
N GLU A 91 4.55 3.15 8.75
CA GLU A 91 4.95 3.85 7.54
C GLU A 91 6.07 3.10 6.81
N ALA A 92 7.06 2.56 7.52
CA ALA A 92 8.15 1.79 6.91
C ALA A 92 7.64 0.51 6.23
N VAL A 93 6.66 -0.19 6.83
CA VAL A 93 6.05 -1.37 6.21
C VAL A 93 5.21 -0.97 4.99
N ASN A 94 4.42 0.10 5.07
CA ASN A 94 3.67 0.58 3.91
C ASN A 94 4.59 1.05 2.77
N TYR A 95 5.71 1.71 3.11
CA TYR A 95 6.74 2.12 2.17
C TYR A 95 7.36 0.91 1.46
N LEU A 96 7.79 -0.08 2.23
CA LEU A 96 8.36 -1.33 1.73
C LEU A 96 7.40 -2.03 0.77
N ILE A 97 6.12 -2.15 1.13
CA ILE A 97 5.13 -2.77 0.25
C ILE A 97 4.97 -1.95 -1.05
N SER A 98 4.71 -0.64 -0.94
CA SER A 98 4.45 0.22 -2.12
C SER A 98 5.66 0.44 -3.02
N SER A 99 6.87 0.46 -2.48
CA SER A 99 8.08 0.87 -3.19
C SER A 99 9.01 -0.28 -3.55
N ASN A 100 8.92 -1.41 -2.85
CA ASN A 100 9.77 -2.56 -3.11
C ASN A 100 9.00 -3.72 -3.72
N PHE A 101 7.84 -4.05 -3.17
CA PHE A 101 7.08 -5.22 -3.62
C PHE A 101 6.17 -4.90 -4.81
N VAL A 102 5.42 -3.81 -4.73
CA VAL A 102 4.48 -3.41 -5.79
C VAL A 102 4.76 -1.98 -6.31
N PRO A 103 5.97 -1.68 -6.84
CA PRO A 103 6.37 -0.36 -7.30
C PRO A 103 5.73 0.05 -8.63
N GLY A 104 4.39 0.14 -8.68
CA GLY A 104 3.60 0.61 -9.82
C GLY A 104 4.17 0.26 -11.21
N SER A 105 4.15 1.25 -12.11
CA SER A 105 4.81 1.22 -13.42
C SER A 105 6.13 1.99 -13.44
N SER A 106 6.61 2.47 -12.28
CA SER A 106 7.83 3.29 -12.17
C SER A 106 9.13 2.54 -12.44
N VAL A 107 9.09 1.20 -12.44
CA VAL A 107 10.26 0.34 -12.66
C VAL A 107 9.93 -0.63 -13.80
N SER A 108 10.47 -0.35 -14.98
CA SER A 108 10.22 -1.15 -16.18
C SER A 108 11.22 -2.29 -16.37
N ASP A 109 12.45 -2.16 -15.84
CA ASP A 109 13.46 -3.20 -15.92
C ASP A 109 13.20 -4.31 -14.88
N GLU A 110 13.09 -5.55 -15.33
CA GLU A 110 12.74 -6.68 -14.46
C GLU A 110 13.88 -7.07 -13.50
N SER A 111 15.14 -6.80 -13.86
CA SER A 111 16.29 -7.06 -12.98
C SER A 111 16.36 -6.03 -11.86
N GLU A 112 16.15 -4.75 -12.17
CA GLU A 112 16.01 -3.67 -11.19
C GLU A 112 14.82 -3.93 -10.27
N ARG A 113 13.67 -4.35 -10.82
CA ARG A 113 12.49 -4.73 -10.05
C ARG A 113 12.77 -5.89 -9.09
N ALA A 114 13.43 -6.94 -9.58
CA ALA A 114 13.86 -8.04 -8.73
C ALA A 114 14.76 -7.53 -7.59
N ALA A 115 15.68 -6.60 -7.88
CA ALA A 115 16.57 -6.04 -6.86
C ALA A 115 15.83 -5.22 -5.81
N LEU A 116 14.82 -4.45 -6.22
CA LEU A 116 13.96 -3.74 -5.27
C LEU A 116 13.20 -4.70 -4.37
N LEU A 117 12.60 -5.74 -4.93
CA LEU A 117 11.87 -6.76 -4.19
C LEU A 117 12.77 -7.46 -3.17
N GLU A 118 13.97 -7.85 -3.59
CA GLU A 118 14.98 -8.49 -2.74
C GLU A 118 15.50 -7.54 -1.64
N SER A 119 15.70 -6.26 -1.96
CA SER A 119 16.04 -5.22 -0.99
C SER A 119 14.93 -5.05 0.05
N GLY A 120 13.67 -5.10 -0.40
CA GLY A 120 12.48 -5.05 0.45
C GLY A 120 12.42 -6.23 1.43
N LEU A 121 12.76 -7.45 0.99
CA LEU A 121 12.85 -8.61 1.90
C LEU A 121 13.93 -8.43 2.98
N SER A 122 15.02 -7.75 2.64
CA SER A 122 16.10 -7.45 3.59
C SER A 122 15.69 -6.35 4.58
N GLN A 123 14.96 -5.33 4.11
CA GLN A 123 14.33 -4.33 4.97
C GLN A 123 13.26 -4.93 5.89
N ALA A 124 12.46 -5.88 5.40
CA ALA A 124 11.51 -6.64 6.22
C ALA A 124 12.23 -7.40 7.33
N LYS A 125 13.37 -8.03 7.03
CA LYS A 125 14.21 -8.67 8.05
C LYS A 125 14.71 -7.68 9.09
N PHE A 126 15.15 -6.49 8.69
CA PHE A 126 15.51 -5.44 9.63
C PHE A 126 14.36 -5.06 10.56
N ILE A 127 13.15 -4.86 10.03
CA ILE A 127 11.95 -4.58 10.84
C ILE A 127 11.68 -5.72 11.83
N ALA A 128 11.70 -6.96 11.35
CA ALA A 128 11.45 -8.14 12.15
C ALA A 128 12.43 -8.28 13.32
N ASP A 129 13.71 -8.02 13.08
CA ASP A 129 14.75 -8.20 14.10
C ASP A 129 14.77 -7.06 15.15
N ASN A 130 14.31 -5.85 14.78
CA ASN A 130 14.44 -4.66 15.63
C ASN A 130 13.13 -4.17 16.26
N TYR A 131 11.98 -4.48 15.66
CA TYR A 131 10.67 -3.91 16.05
C TYR A 131 9.60 -4.96 16.33
N MET A 132 9.91 -6.25 16.20
CA MET A 132 8.98 -7.35 16.45
C MET A 132 9.53 -8.26 17.56
N THR A 133 8.64 -8.87 18.34
CA THR A 133 9.01 -10.00 19.22
C THR A 133 9.32 -11.24 18.39
N LYS A 134 9.95 -12.26 18.98
CA LYS A 134 10.34 -13.49 18.26
C LYS A 134 9.16 -14.18 17.56
N GLY A 135 7.97 -14.17 18.16
CA GLY A 135 6.76 -14.75 17.57
C GLY A 135 6.26 -13.91 16.40
N GLU A 136 6.10 -12.60 16.62
CA GLU A 136 5.67 -11.64 15.59
C GLU A 136 6.65 -11.60 14.41
N ALA A 137 7.95 -11.70 14.66
CA ALA A 137 8.99 -11.65 13.63
C ALA A 137 8.84 -12.78 12.61
N ALA A 138 8.54 -14.00 13.06
CA ALA A 138 8.34 -15.14 12.17
C ALA A 138 7.08 -14.98 11.31
N GLU A 139 5.98 -14.55 11.93
CA GLU A 139 4.69 -14.30 11.25
C GLU A 139 4.78 -13.11 10.29
N PHE A 140 5.48 -12.05 10.67
CA PHE A 140 5.76 -10.90 9.83
C PHE A 140 6.58 -11.27 8.60
N LEU A 141 7.66 -12.02 8.77
CA LEU A 141 8.47 -12.48 7.64
C LEU A 141 7.70 -13.44 6.72
N ALA A 142 6.87 -14.32 7.27
CA ALA A 142 5.98 -15.16 6.46
C ALA A 142 5.00 -14.30 5.63
N THR A 143 4.41 -13.28 6.25
CA THR A 143 3.49 -12.34 5.58
C THR A 143 4.21 -11.55 4.48
N MET A 144 5.40 -11.01 4.75
CA MET A 144 6.22 -10.30 3.76
C MET A 144 6.62 -11.21 2.59
N ASN A 145 6.99 -12.47 2.85
CA ASN A 145 7.28 -13.43 1.78
C ASN A 145 6.05 -13.73 0.91
N LYS A 146 4.86 -13.84 1.51
CA LYS A 146 3.61 -14.04 0.76
C LYS A 146 3.29 -12.83 -0.14
N ILE A 147 3.49 -11.61 0.35
CA ILE A 147 3.34 -10.39 -0.45
C ILE A 147 4.39 -10.35 -1.57
N ALA A 148 5.64 -10.73 -1.29
CA ALA A 148 6.68 -10.78 -2.29
C ALA A 148 6.44 -11.88 -3.34
N ALA A 149 5.84 -13.01 -2.97
CA ALA A 149 5.40 -14.05 -3.88
C ALA A 149 4.27 -13.54 -4.79
N TYR A 150 3.30 -12.82 -4.21
CA TYR A 150 2.27 -12.12 -4.99
C TYR A 150 2.88 -11.11 -5.96
N ALA A 151 3.87 -10.33 -5.53
CA ALA A 151 4.57 -9.40 -6.41
C ALA A 151 5.27 -10.08 -7.60
N LYS A 152 5.60 -11.37 -7.53
CA LYS A 152 6.13 -12.14 -8.67
C LYS A 152 5.07 -12.56 -9.68
N THR A 153 3.79 -12.44 -9.36
CA THR A 153 2.68 -12.71 -10.30
C THR A 153 2.44 -11.57 -11.28
N ARG A 154 3.24 -10.49 -11.17
CA ARG A 154 3.16 -9.32 -12.03
C ARG A 154 3.24 -9.69 -13.52
N THR A 155 2.31 -9.17 -14.29
CA THR A 155 2.32 -9.14 -15.74
C THR A 155 2.34 -7.69 -16.23
N VAL A 156 2.96 -7.46 -17.38
CA VAL A 156 3.00 -6.13 -18.01
C VAL A 156 2.29 -6.20 -19.34
N ASP A 157 1.33 -5.30 -19.55
CA ASP A 157 0.70 -5.12 -20.84
C ASP A 157 1.74 -4.57 -21.83
N PRO A 158 2.03 -5.26 -22.95
CA PRO A 158 3.05 -4.84 -23.90
C PRO A 158 2.67 -3.57 -24.69
N GLU A 159 1.39 -3.22 -24.77
CA GLU A 159 0.89 -2.06 -25.49
C GLU A 159 0.83 -0.81 -24.61
N THR A 160 0.32 -0.94 -23.38
CA THR A 160 0.17 0.21 -22.45
C THR A 160 1.34 0.38 -21.49
N GLY A 161 2.11 -0.69 -21.25
CA GLY A 161 3.15 -0.73 -20.20
C GLY A 161 2.58 -0.85 -18.79
N ASP A 162 1.27 -1.07 -18.65
CA ASP A 162 0.62 -1.16 -17.35
C ASP A 162 0.95 -2.48 -16.66
N ALA A 163 1.25 -2.39 -15.37
CA ALA A 163 1.48 -3.54 -14.51
C ALA A 163 0.15 -4.04 -13.94
N SER A 164 -0.12 -5.32 -14.10
CA SER A 164 -1.20 -6.04 -13.42
C SER A 164 -0.61 -7.17 -12.58
N TYR A 165 -1.37 -7.64 -11.60
CA TYR A 165 -1.02 -8.78 -10.75
C TYR A 165 -2.16 -9.79 -10.82
N ILE A 166 -1.93 -11.01 -10.36
CA ILE A 166 -3.02 -11.98 -10.31
C ILE A 166 -4.13 -11.45 -9.39
N ASP A 167 -5.38 -11.52 -9.83
CA ASP A 167 -6.50 -11.23 -8.95
C ASP A 167 -6.61 -12.39 -7.94
N ILE A 168 -6.36 -12.09 -6.65
CA ILE A 168 -6.54 -13.08 -5.59
C ILE A 168 -7.93 -12.87 -4.98
N PRO A 169 -8.84 -13.85 -5.10
CA PRO A 169 -10.18 -13.70 -4.56
C PRO A 169 -10.20 -13.42 -3.07
N HIS A 170 -11.04 -12.47 -2.70
CA HIS A 170 -11.15 -11.99 -1.34
C HIS A 170 -12.05 -12.93 -0.53
N LYS A 171 -11.46 -13.60 0.45
CA LYS A 171 -12.21 -14.37 1.44
C LYS A 171 -12.53 -13.47 2.64
N PRO A 172 -13.81 -13.23 3.00
CA PRO A 172 -14.14 -12.47 4.20
C PRO A 172 -13.53 -13.09 5.46
N GLU A 173 -13.17 -12.25 6.43
CA GLU A 173 -12.65 -12.72 7.71
C GLU A 173 -13.67 -13.66 8.40
N GLY A 174 -13.18 -14.79 8.91
CA GLY A 174 -14.03 -15.80 9.55
C GLY A 174 -14.84 -16.69 8.59
N ALA A 175 -14.76 -16.46 7.28
CA ALA A 175 -15.37 -17.37 6.32
C ALA A 175 -14.72 -18.77 6.39
N PRO A 176 -15.47 -19.85 6.11
CA PRO A 176 -14.92 -21.20 6.14
C PRO A 176 -13.88 -21.41 5.02
N ASP A 177 -13.02 -22.42 5.17
CA ASP A 177 -12.00 -22.75 4.16
C ASP A 177 -12.59 -23.15 2.81
N ASP A 178 -13.86 -23.56 2.77
CA ASP A 178 -14.58 -23.87 1.55
C ASP A 178 -15.39 -22.67 1.00
N TYR A 179 -15.17 -21.46 1.51
CA TYR A 179 -15.78 -20.25 0.96
C TYR A 179 -15.48 -20.10 -0.54
N VAL A 180 -16.48 -19.63 -1.27
CA VAL A 180 -16.37 -19.36 -2.71
C VAL A 180 -16.83 -17.94 -2.93
N ASP A 181 -15.94 -17.10 -3.47
CA ASP A 181 -16.31 -15.77 -3.92
C ASP A 181 -17.23 -15.89 -5.13
N ILE A 182 -18.50 -15.53 -4.93
CA ILE A 182 -19.54 -15.66 -5.95
C ILE A 182 -19.32 -14.67 -7.10
N ASP A 183 -18.76 -13.49 -6.84
CA ASP A 183 -18.46 -12.50 -7.87
C ASP A 183 -17.33 -13.00 -8.79
N SER A 184 -16.20 -13.42 -8.20
CA SER A 184 -15.10 -14.00 -8.98
C SER A 184 -15.52 -15.26 -9.74
N LEU A 185 -16.32 -16.12 -9.11
CA LEU A 185 -16.82 -17.34 -9.75
C LEU A 185 -17.76 -17.01 -10.94
N MET A 186 -18.64 -16.02 -10.77
CA MET A 186 -19.55 -15.59 -11.82
C MET A 186 -18.80 -14.94 -12.98
N LYS A 187 -17.86 -14.02 -12.72
CA LYS A 187 -17.01 -13.42 -13.76
C LYS A 187 -16.29 -14.48 -14.60
N LYS A 188 -15.86 -15.57 -13.98
CA LYS A 188 -15.13 -16.65 -14.66
C LYS A 188 -16.02 -17.57 -15.51
N TYR A 189 -17.17 -17.99 -14.98
CA TYR A 189 -18.00 -19.03 -15.60
C TYR A 189 -19.29 -18.54 -16.24
N ASP A 190 -19.69 -17.30 -15.93
CA ASP A 190 -20.92 -16.66 -16.40
C ASP A 190 -20.73 -15.12 -16.51
N PRO A 191 -19.77 -14.66 -17.33
CA PRO A 191 -19.41 -13.24 -17.41
C PRO A 191 -20.59 -12.35 -17.80
N GLU A 192 -21.52 -12.85 -18.62
CA GLU A 192 -22.74 -12.10 -19.00
C GLU A 192 -23.59 -11.73 -17.77
N SER A 193 -23.71 -12.65 -16.81
CA SER A 193 -24.46 -12.39 -15.58
C SER A 193 -23.68 -11.47 -14.63
N ALA A 194 -22.35 -11.57 -14.63
CA ALA A 194 -21.50 -10.67 -13.87
C ALA A 194 -21.58 -9.22 -14.39
N ASP A 195 -21.56 -9.01 -15.70
CA ASP A 195 -21.68 -7.69 -16.32
C ASP A 195 -23.02 -7.03 -15.98
N LYS A 196 -24.13 -7.79 -16.05
CA LYS A 196 -25.45 -7.31 -15.65
C LYS A 196 -25.51 -6.94 -14.16
N LEU A 197 -24.85 -7.71 -13.29
CA LEU A 197 -24.75 -7.34 -11.88
C LEU A 197 -23.97 -6.05 -11.67
N VAL A 198 -22.87 -5.84 -12.40
CA VAL A 198 -22.09 -4.59 -12.34
C VAL A 198 -22.96 -3.39 -12.75
N GLU A 199 -23.75 -3.52 -13.81
CA GLU A 199 -24.71 -2.48 -14.23
C GLU A 199 -25.72 -2.15 -13.12
N ILE A 200 -26.31 -3.17 -12.50
CA ILE A 200 -27.29 -3.01 -11.42
C ILE A 200 -26.65 -2.37 -10.18
N VAL A 201 -25.46 -2.80 -9.77
CA VAL A 201 -24.74 -2.22 -8.62
C VAL A 201 -24.37 -0.76 -8.89
N THR A 202 -24.03 -0.43 -10.14
CA THR A 202 -23.76 0.95 -10.55
C THR A 202 -25.03 1.81 -10.50
N ASP A 203 -26.16 1.29 -10.97
CA ASP A 203 -27.47 1.94 -10.87
C ASP A 203 -27.86 2.19 -9.41
N MET A 204 -27.73 1.18 -8.53
CA MET A 204 -27.98 1.31 -7.09
C MET A 204 -27.14 2.41 -6.44
N SER A 205 -25.85 2.51 -6.81
CA SER A 205 -24.95 3.54 -6.29
C SER A 205 -25.37 4.95 -6.73
N ASN A 206 -26.13 5.07 -7.82
CA ASN A 206 -26.71 6.31 -8.33
C ASN A 206 -28.16 6.56 -7.87
N GLY A 207 -28.65 5.78 -6.88
CA GLY A 207 -29.99 5.94 -6.31
C GLY A 207 -31.07 5.08 -6.95
N GLY A 208 -30.69 4.14 -7.81
CA GLY A 208 -31.58 3.14 -8.42
C GLY A 208 -32.06 2.07 -7.45
N SER A 209 -33.06 1.28 -7.86
CA SER A 209 -33.78 0.32 -7.01
C SER A 209 -33.04 -1.01 -6.79
N GLY A 210 -32.08 -1.35 -7.65
CA GLY A 210 -31.44 -2.66 -7.66
C GLY A 210 -32.31 -3.78 -8.25
N GLU A 211 -33.31 -3.41 -9.05
CA GLU A 211 -34.19 -4.37 -9.73
C GLU A 211 -33.39 -5.37 -10.58
N GLY A 212 -33.78 -6.64 -10.54
CA GLY A 212 -33.09 -7.73 -11.26
C GLY A 212 -31.91 -8.38 -10.49
N PHE A 213 -31.40 -7.76 -9.42
CA PHE A 213 -30.26 -8.31 -8.66
C PHE A 213 -30.51 -9.75 -8.17
N MET A 214 -31.65 -9.95 -7.48
CA MET A 214 -32.01 -11.26 -6.92
C MET A 214 -32.31 -12.31 -7.99
N GLU A 215 -32.82 -11.88 -9.15
CA GLU A 215 -33.11 -12.78 -10.27
C GLU A 215 -31.81 -13.34 -10.85
N ILE A 216 -30.83 -12.49 -11.14
CA ILE A 216 -29.51 -12.91 -11.63
C ILE A 216 -28.83 -13.85 -10.64
N MET A 217 -28.87 -13.54 -9.34
CA MET A 217 -28.30 -14.42 -8.31
C MET A 217 -28.98 -15.79 -8.26
N LEU A 218 -30.31 -15.83 -8.44
CA LEU A 218 -31.07 -17.09 -8.48
C LEU A 218 -30.74 -17.90 -9.75
N GLU A 219 -30.64 -17.24 -10.90
CA GLU A 219 -30.24 -17.88 -12.16
C GLU A 219 -28.83 -18.46 -12.08
N PHE A 220 -27.88 -17.69 -11.54
CA PHE A 220 -26.52 -18.17 -11.35
C PHE A 220 -26.47 -19.37 -10.39
N LYS A 221 -27.25 -19.34 -9.30
CA LYS A 221 -27.39 -20.49 -8.39
C LYS A 221 -27.90 -21.74 -9.12
N GLN A 222 -28.85 -21.59 -10.04
CA GLN A 222 -29.33 -22.71 -10.87
C GLN A 222 -28.26 -23.22 -11.83
N LYS A 223 -27.47 -22.32 -12.44
CA LYS A 223 -26.33 -22.69 -13.29
C LYS A 223 -25.26 -23.43 -12.49
N LEU A 224 -24.96 -23.01 -11.26
CA LEU A 224 -24.05 -23.71 -10.35
C LEU A 224 -24.54 -25.11 -9.99
N ALA A 225 -25.84 -25.26 -9.70
CA ALA A 225 -26.41 -26.58 -9.41
C ALA A 225 -26.30 -27.55 -10.59
N LYS A 226 -26.37 -27.04 -11.84
CA LYS A 226 -26.19 -27.84 -13.06
C LYS A 226 -24.71 -28.06 -13.41
N ASN A 227 -23.80 -27.26 -12.85
CA ASN A 227 -22.37 -27.28 -13.13
C ASN A 227 -21.54 -27.39 -11.84
N PRO A 228 -21.65 -28.47 -11.05
CA PRO A 228 -20.94 -28.62 -9.78
C PRO A 228 -19.41 -28.63 -9.94
N GLN A 229 -18.90 -28.82 -11.16
CA GLN A 229 -17.48 -28.68 -11.49
C GLN A 229 -16.97 -27.24 -11.39
N TRP A 230 -17.81 -26.20 -11.57
CA TRP A 230 -17.36 -24.80 -11.51
C TRP A 230 -16.81 -24.44 -10.13
N SER A 231 -17.58 -24.71 -9.07
CA SER A 231 -17.13 -24.46 -7.69
C SER A 231 -15.94 -25.33 -7.29
N ARG A 232 -15.87 -26.58 -7.77
CA ARG A 232 -14.72 -27.47 -7.49
C ARG A 232 -13.45 -26.98 -8.15
N ASN A 233 -13.49 -26.69 -9.45
CA ASN A 233 -12.34 -26.20 -10.20
C ASN A 233 -11.85 -24.87 -9.63
N TYR A 234 -12.77 -23.96 -9.34
CA TYR A 234 -12.45 -22.69 -8.69
C TYR A 234 -11.73 -22.90 -7.35
N ARG A 235 -12.27 -23.73 -6.45
CA ARG A 235 -11.61 -24.04 -5.17
C ARG A 235 -10.22 -24.64 -5.36
N THR A 236 -10.05 -25.56 -6.31
CA THR A 236 -8.73 -26.13 -6.62
C THR A 236 -7.75 -25.05 -7.06
N GLU A 237 -8.16 -24.15 -7.95
CA GLU A 237 -7.31 -23.04 -8.41
C GLU A 237 -6.92 -22.09 -7.28
N ILE A 238 -7.83 -21.78 -6.35
CA ILE A 238 -7.52 -20.94 -5.18
C ILE A 238 -6.54 -21.65 -4.25
N ASN A 239 -6.72 -22.95 -4.02
CA ASN A 239 -5.79 -23.74 -3.21
C ASN A 239 -4.41 -23.83 -3.86
N ASP A 240 -4.35 -24.03 -5.17
CA ASP A 240 -3.11 -24.05 -5.94
C ASP A 240 -2.42 -22.68 -5.89
N LEU A 241 -3.16 -21.59 -6.06
CA LEU A 241 -2.66 -20.23 -5.92
C LEU A 241 -2.09 -19.98 -4.52
N ASN A 242 -2.84 -20.31 -3.46
CA ASN A 242 -2.38 -20.18 -2.08
C ASN A 242 -1.13 -21.03 -1.81
N SER A 243 -1.07 -22.24 -2.37
CA SER A 243 0.10 -23.10 -2.28
C SER A 243 1.32 -22.44 -2.96
N VAL A 244 1.13 -21.85 -4.14
CA VAL A 244 2.19 -21.10 -4.83
C VAL A 244 2.64 -19.90 -4.00
N LEU A 245 1.72 -19.07 -3.52
CA LEU A 245 2.04 -17.89 -2.71
C LEU A 245 2.77 -18.25 -1.40
N ASN A 246 2.41 -19.36 -0.76
CA ASN A 246 3.03 -19.79 0.50
C ASN A 246 4.38 -20.50 0.31
N ASN A 247 4.61 -21.14 -0.85
CA ASN A 247 5.80 -21.97 -1.09
C ASN A 247 6.81 -21.37 -2.07
N THR A 248 6.50 -20.22 -2.68
CA THR A 248 7.41 -19.54 -3.60
C THR A 248 8.68 -19.14 -2.86
N LYS A 249 9.81 -19.71 -3.31
CA LYS A 249 11.13 -19.27 -2.87
C LYS A 249 11.55 -18.06 -3.67
N ILE A 250 12.03 -17.05 -2.94
CA ILE A 250 12.53 -15.82 -3.53
C ILE A 250 14.02 -15.76 -3.25
N ASP A 251 14.81 -15.89 -4.30
CA ASP A 251 16.25 -15.69 -4.21
C ASP A 251 16.51 -14.22 -3.87
N ASN A 252 17.40 -13.96 -2.91
CA ASN A 252 17.66 -12.62 -2.42
C ASN A 252 19.18 -12.37 -2.35
N ARG A 253 19.68 -11.54 -3.27
CA ARG A 253 21.09 -11.09 -3.36
C ARG A 253 21.56 -10.35 -2.11
N PHE A 254 20.62 -9.77 -1.38
CA PHE A 254 20.86 -8.96 -0.19
C PHE A 254 20.58 -9.71 1.12
N ALA A 255 20.23 -11.01 1.03
CA ALA A 255 20.06 -11.85 2.20
C ALA A 255 21.31 -11.86 3.08
N GLY A 256 21.11 -11.92 4.39
CA GLY A 256 22.21 -11.89 5.37
C GLY A 256 22.79 -10.49 5.61
N ALA A 257 22.10 -9.43 5.17
CA ALA A 257 22.44 -8.07 5.58
C ALA A 257 22.52 -7.94 7.11
N ASP A 258 23.51 -7.17 7.61
CA ASP A 258 23.64 -6.90 9.04
C ASP A 258 22.44 -6.10 9.55
N THR A 259 21.63 -6.73 10.39
CA THR A 259 20.38 -6.16 10.93
C THR A 259 20.50 -5.71 12.38
N SER A 260 21.73 -5.68 12.93
CA SER A 260 21.98 -5.37 14.34
C SER A 260 21.58 -3.94 14.73
N ASN A 261 21.72 -2.99 13.80
CA ASN A 261 21.29 -1.60 13.95
C ASN A 261 21.26 -0.90 12.58
N MET A 262 20.59 0.25 12.49
CA MET A 262 20.38 0.97 11.21
C MET A 262 21.69 1.38 10.52
N ALA A 263 22.74 1.75 11.27
CA ALA A 263 23.99 2.17 10.64
C ALA A 263 24.70 0.99 9.97
N ALA A 264 24.81 -0.14 10.66
CA ALA A 264 25.39 -1.37 10.12
C ALA A 264 24.58 -1.90 8.92
N PHE A 265 23.24 -1.84 9.02
CA PHE A 265 22.35 -2.23 7.94
C PHE A 265 22.55 -1.40 6.67
N LEU A 266 22.60 -0.08 6.81
CA LEU A 266 22.83 0.82 5.67
C LEU A 266 24.22 0.62 5.05
N GLU A 267 25.26 0.45 5.88
CA GLU A 267 26.62 0.22 5.39
C GLU A 267 26.70 -1.08 4.57
N ASP A 268 26.20 -2.18 5.14
CA ASP A 268 26.26 -3.48 4.49
C ASP A 268 25.38 -3.51 3.22
N MET A 269 24.16 -3.00 3.28
CA MET A 269 23.28 -2.94 2.10
C MET A 269 23.86 -2.09 0.98
N ASN A 270 24.42 -0.91 1.29
CA ASN A 270 25.09 -0.08 0.28
C ASN A 270 26.30 -0.81 -0.33
N SER A 271 27.10 -1.50 0.50
CA SER A 271 28.20 -2.33 -0.01
C SER A 271 27.70 -3.42 -0.96
N LYS A 272 26.62 -4.13 -0.61
CA LYS A 272 26.01 -5.14 -1.48
C LYS A 272 25.45 -4.52 -2.77
N PHE A 273 24.84 -3.34 -2.72
CA PHE A 273 24.38 -2.62 -3.91
C PHE A 273 25.53 -2.28 -4.86
N GLN A 274 26.68 -1.87 -4.32
CA GLN A 274 27.86 -1.59 -5.16
C GLN A 274 28.38 -2.81 -5.92
N ASN A 275 28.18 -4.00 -5.37
CA ASN A 275 28.58 -5.27 -6.00
C ASN A 275 27.56 -5.81 -7.02
N THR A 276 26.46 -5.09 -7.26
CA THR A 276 25.52 -5.43 -8.35
C THR A 276 26.02 -4.95 -9.71
N SER A 277 25.51 -5.58 -10.77
CA SER A 277 25.85 -5.26 -12.16
C SER A 277 25.07 -4.09 -12.75
N PHE A 278 24.21 -3.43 -11.99
CA PHE A 278 23.39 -2.31 -12.48
C PHE A 278 24.27 -1.09 -12.79
N GLU A 279 24.01 -0.43 -13.92
CA GLU A 279 24.65 0.85 -14.26
C GLU A 279 24.11 1.97 -13.36
N ASN A 280 22.78 2.02 -13.17
CA ASN A 280 22.14 2.94 -12.25
C ASN A 280 21.83 2.24 -10.92
N LYS A 281 22.55 2.60 -9.84
CA LYS A 281 22.32 2.05 -8.49
C LYS A 281 21.50 2.98 -7.60
N ASN A 282 21.18 4.18 -8.07
CA ASN A 282 20.53 5.21 -7.27
C ASN A 282 19.14 4.80 -6.80
N PHE A 283 18.43 3.95 -7.56
CA PHE A 283 17.10 3.48 -7.16
C PHE A 283 17.16 2.65 -5.85
N LEU A 284 18.18 1.81 -5.67
CA LEU A 284 18.38 1.02 -4.45
C LEU A 284 18.87 1.89 -3.29
N THR A 285 19.86 2.75 -3.55
CA THR A 285 20.43 3.65 -2.54
C THR A 285 19.36 4.60 -1.99
N ARG A 286 18.60 5.28 -2.88
CA ARG A 286 17.53 6.19 -2.45
C ARG A 286 16.39 5.46 -1.75
N ASN A 287 16.10 4.22 -2.16
CA ASN A 287 15.08 3.41 -1.52
C ASN A 287 15.44 3.07 -0.07
N ILE A 288 16.69 2.66 0.18
CA ILE A 288 17.11 2.31 1.54
C ILE A 288 17.35 3.54 2.43
N GLU A 289 17.78 4.65 1.84
CA GLU A 289 17.87 5.95 2.51
C GLU A 289 16.50 6.40 3.00
N TYR A 290 15.47 6.33 2.14
CA TYR A 290 14.09 6.65 2.54
C TYR A 290 13.62 5.76 3.69
N PHE A 291 13.86 4.45 3.59
CA PHE A 291 13.54 3.50 4.66
C PHE A 291 14.16 3.89 6.01
N ALA A 292 15.43 4.29 6.01
CA ALA A 292 16.10 4.76 7.22
C ALA A 292 15.53 6.07 7.76
N LEU A 293 15.17 6.99 6.86
CA LEU A 293 14.56 8.27 7.21
C LEU A 293 13.22 8.09 7.91
N VAL A 294 12.37 7.21 7.38
CA VAL A 294 11.07 6.88 7.98
C VAL A 294 11.23 6.32 9.39
N LEU A 295 12.20 5.42 9.61
CA LEU A 295 12.47 4.83 10.92
C LEU A 295 13.27 5.75 11.86
N GLY A 296 13.33 7.05 11.58
CA GLY A 296 13.80 8.07 12.52
C GLY A 296 15.30 8.34 12.48
N LYS A 297 16.03 7.89 11.45
CA LYS A 297 17.40 8.38 11.20
C LYS A 297 17.37 9.65 10.38
N LYS A 298 17.92 10.74 10.92
CA LYS A 298 18.39 11.86 10.10
C LYS A 298 19.55 11.33 9.25
N ILE A 299 19.37 11.33 7.94
CA ILE A 299 20.43 11.07 6.94
C ILE A 299 21.37 12.27 6.93
#